data_AF-I2GTW1-F1
#
_entry.id   AF-I2GTW1-F1
#
_cell.length_a   1.000
_cell.length_b   1.000
_cell.length_c   1.000
_cell.angle_alpha   90.00
_cell.angle_beta   90.00
_cell.angle_gamma   90.00
#
_symmetry.space_group_name_H-M   'P 1'
#
loop_
_entity.id
_entity.type
_entity.pdbx_description
1 polymer ?
#
loop_
_entity_poly.entity_id
_entity_poly.type
_entity_poly.pdbx_seq_one_letter_code
_entity_poly.pdbx_strand_id
1 'polypeptide(L)'
;MRLTTQNSIFAFMAKQKKEIGKVTLSGPELDAQLPHDAEILRIASQYAEFEKQVDQQVNEWLSKVELRHLSGSEKSAYLKKLGHRPLTNEDLATLVLLYGSDAQKQFISAFEDAKTKLTARLAKTANLGLVLKQAGVNYNTYYNRVGKPDLWKPNEMIEIMTVLKRLKL
;
A
#
# COMPACT_ATOMS: atom_id res chain seq x y z
N MET A 1 10.14 -29.10 37.16
CA MET A 1 8.88 -28.96 36.40
C MET A 1 8.89 -27.61 35.69
N ARG A 2 9.05 -27.57 34.37
CA ARG A 2 8.99 -26.34 33.56
C ARG A 2 7.67 -26.33 32.80
N LEU A 3 6.74 -25.46 33.17
CA LEU A 3 5.48 -25.25 32.46
C LEU A 3 5.62 -24.01 31.55
N THR A 4 5.91 -24.30 30.28
CA THR A 4 5.35 -23.67 29.06
C THR A 4 4.92 -22.20 29.10
N THR A 5 5.85 -21.30 28.84
CA THR A 5 5.60 -19.90 28.42
C THR A 5 4.94 -19.80 27.02
N GLN A 6 4.92 -20.90 26.24
CA GLN A 6 4.27 -20.94 24.92
C GLN A 6 2.73 -20.92 24.97
N ASN A 7 2.12 -21.28 26.10
CA ASN A 7 0.64 -21.27 26.21
C ASN A 7 0.06 -19.86 26.42
N SER A 8 0.85 -18.85 26.79
CA SER A 8 0.33 -17.50 27.08
C SER A 8 0.17 -16.63 25.82
N ILE A 9 1.04 -16.79 24.82
CA ILE A 9 0.99 -15.99 23.58
C ILE A 9 -0.17 -16.42 22.69
N PHE A 10 -0.40 -17.73 22.53
CA PHE A 10 -1.55 -18.24 21.79
C PHE A 10 -2.88 -17.92 22.49
N ALA A 11 -2.92 -17.93 23.82
CA ALA A 11 -4.09 -17.52 24.58
C ALA A 11 -4.38 -16.01 24.45
N PHE A 12 -3.34 -15.16 24.42
CA PHE A 12 -3.48 -13.72 24.20
C PHE A 12 -3.98 -13.40 22.78
N MET A 13 -3.44 -14.10 21.77
CA MET A 13 -3.90 -14.01 20.38
C MET A 13 -5.34 -14.50 20.20
N ALA A 14 -5.74 -15.56 20.91
CA ALA A 14 -7.10 -16.08 20.87
C ALA A 14 -8.12 -15.15 21.58
N LYS A 15 -7.70 -14.42 22.62
CA LYS A 15 -8.54 -13.47 23.35
C LYS A 15 -8.78 -12.19 22.54
N GLN A 16 -7.76 -11.64 21.87
CA GLN A 16 -7.96 -10.52 20.93
C GLN A 16 -8.84 -10.89 19.73
N LYS A 17 -8.84 -12.17 19.32
CA LYS A 17 -9.69 -12.67 18.24
C LYS A 17 -11.19 -12.67 18.58
N LYS A 18 -11.55 -12.56 19.86
CA LYS A 18 -12.93 -12.69 20.36
C LYS A 18 -13.63 -11.34 20.61
N GLU A 19 -12.89 -10.24 20.69
CA GLU A 19 -13.45 -8.89 20.97
C GLU A 19 -13.62 -8.01 19.72
N ILE A 20 -13.02 -8.37 18.60
CA ILE A 20 -13.38 -7.80 17.29
C ILE A 20 -14.31 -8.80 16.62
N GLY A 21 -15.61 -8.65 16.82
CA GLY A 21 -16.57 -9.24 15.89
C GLY A 21 -16.20 -8.73 14.50
N LYS A 22 -15.46 -9.52 13.71
CA LYS A 22 -15.14 -9.17 12.33
C LYS A 22 -16.46 -9.17 11.58
N VAL A 23 -17.09 -8.01 11.50
CA VAL A 23 -18.23 -7.79 10.61
C VAL A 23 -17.70 -7.94 9.20
N THR A 24 -17.87 -9.15 8.66
CA THR A 24 -17.60 -9.46 7.26
C THR A 24 -18.76 -8.93 6.45
N LEU A 25 -18.46 -8.23 5.35
CA LEU A 25 -19.49 -7.73 4.44
C LEU A 25 -20.35 -8.90 3.92
N SER A 26 -21.65 -8.68 3.81
CA SER A 26 -22.59 -9.68 3.32
C SER A 26 -23.64 -9.09 2.37
N GLY A 27 -24.03 -9.87 1.35
CA GLY A 27 -25.10 -9.56 0.40
C GLY A 27 -25.12 -8.09 -0.06
N PRO A 28 -26.10 -7.28 0.37
CA PRO A 28 -26.26 -5.90 -0.09
C PRO A 28 -25.10 -4.96 0.31
N GLU A 29 -24.42 -5.22 1.43
CA GLU A 29 -23.26 -4.43 1.85
C GLU A 29 -22.05 -4.66 0.93
N LEU A 30 -21.94 -5.89 0.42
CA LEU A 30 -20.89 -6.27 -0.51
C LEU A 30 -21.13 -5.64 -1.89
N ASP A 31 -22.37 -5.64 -2.36
CA ASP A 31 -22.75 -5.00 -3.62
C ASP A 31 -22.52 -3.48 -3.57
N ALA A 32 -22.83 -2.84 -2.43
CA ALA A 32 -22.54 -1.42 -2.20
C ALA A 32 -21.04 -1.09 -2.15
N GLN A 33 -20.19 -2.09 -1.88
CA GLN A 33 -18.74 -1.93 -1.83
C GLN A 33 -18.08 -2.01 -3.21
N LEU A 34 -18.74 -2.59 -4.22
CA LEU A 34 -18.19 -2.76 -5.58
C LEU A 34 -17.73 -1.46 -6.26
N PRO A 35 -18.45 -0.32 -6.17
CA PRO A 35 -17.99 0.94 -6.74
C PRO A 35 -16.71 1.45 -6.08
N HIS A 36 -16.60 1.30 -4.75
CA HIS A 36 -15.40 1.69 -4.00
C HIS A 36 -14.21 0.79 -4.34
N ASP A 37 -14.45 -0.51 -4.53
CA ASP A 37 -13.42 -1.45 -4.93
C ASP A 37 -12.91 -1.14 -6.36
N ALA A 38 -13.81 -0.75 -7.26
CA ALA A 38 -13.44 -0.28 -8.59
C ALA A 38 -12.64 1.03 -8.56
N GLU A 39 -12.96 1.94 -7.63
CA GLU A 39 -12.21 3.18 -7.43
C GLU A 39 -10.79 2.91 -6.94
N ILE A 40 -10.60 2.05 -5.94
CA ILE A 40 -9.27 1.66 -5.43
C ILE A 40 -8.43 1.06 -6.56
N LEU A 41 -9.01 0.13 -7.33
CA LEU A 41 -8.33 -0.47 -8.48
C LEU A 41 -7.93 0.59 -9.51
N ARG A 42 -8.85 1.48 -9.89
CA ARG A 42 -8.60 2.54 -10.86
C ARG A 42 -7.47 3.46 -10.40
N ILE A 43 -7.48 3.90 -9.15
CA ILE A 43 -6.44 4.77 -8.59
C ILE A 43 -5.10 4.05 -8.58
N ALA A 44 -5.04 2.80 -8.12
CA ALA A 44 -3.79 2.03 -8.09
C ALA A 44 -3.22 1.82 -9.51
N SER A 45 -4.06 1.52 -10.50
CA SER A 45 -3.65 1.40 -11.90
C SER A 45 -3.16 2.72 -12.50
N GLN A 46 -3.86 3.82 -12.23
CA GLN A 46 -3.42 5.15 -12.67
C GLN A 46 -2.09 5.55 -12.02
N TYR A 47 -1.93 5.25 -10.73
CA TYR A 47 -0.69 5.55 -10.02
C TYR A 47 0.48 4.71 -10.54
N ALA A 48 0.28 3.43 -10.84
CA ALA A 48 1.30 2.57 -11.43
C ALA A 48 1.79 3.08 -12.80
N GLU A 49 0.90 3.66 -13.61
CA GLU A 49 1.27 4.28 -14.88
C GLU A 49 1.94 5.64 -14.68
N PHE A 50 1.45 6.42 -13.70
CA PHE A 50 2.05 7.67 -13.28
C PHE A 50 3.49 7.50 -12.80
N GLU A 51 3.82 6.45 -12.02
CA GLU A 51 5.20 6.15 -11.61
C GLU A 51 6.14 6.02 -12.82
N LYS A 52 5.70 5.33 -13.88
CA LYS A 52 6.50 5.18 -15.12
C LYS A 52 6.73 6.51 -15.84
N GLN A 53 5.72 7.40 -15.83
CA GLN A 53 5.83 8.73 -16.43
C GLN A 53 6.77 9.63 -15.62
N VAL A 54 6.68 9.55 -14.29
CA VAL A 54 7.54 10.29 -13.37
C VAL A 54 8.98 9.85 -13.52
N ASP A 55 9.27 8.55 -13.64
CA ASP A 55 10.63 8.04 -13.86
C ASP A 55 11.33 8.68 -15.07
N GLN A 56 10.57 9.11 -16.09
CA GLN A 56 11.13 9.83 -17.24
C GLN A 56 11.45 11.30 -16.92
N GLN A 57 10.63 11.96 -16.09
CA GLN A 57 10.77 13.37 -15.70
C GLN A 57 11.77 13.57 -14.54
N VAL A 58 11.97 12.53 -13.73
CA VAL A 58 12.81 12.53 -12.53
C VAL A 58 14.23 13.02 -12.80
N ASN A 59 14.84 12.63 -13.92
CA ASN A 59 16.21 13.05 -14.24
C ASN A 59 16.34 14.58 -14.35
N GLU A 60 15.32 15.24 -14.91
CA GLU A 60 15.30 16.70 -15.01
C GLU A 60 15.13 17.35 -13.63
N TRP A 61 14.29 16.78 -12.77
CA TRP A 61 14.06 17.29 -11.41
C TRP A 61 15.26 17.07 -10.49
N LEU A 62 15.97 15.94 -10.62
CA LEU A 62 17.14 15.63 -9.81
C LEU A 62 18.27 16.66 -9.99
N SER A 63 18.42 17.24 -11.19
CA SER A 63 19.40 18.31 -11.41
C SER A 63 19.11 19.55 -10.56
N LYS A 64 17.83 19.84 -10.28
CA LYS A 64 17.34 21.04 -9.59
C LYS A 64 17.13 20.83 -8.09
N VAL A 65 16.92 19.59 -7.64
CA VAL A 65 16.59 19.28 -6.24
C VAL A 65 17.80 19.48 -5.31
N GLU A 66 17.57 20.10 -4.15
CA GLU A 66 18.57 20.15 -3.09
C GLU A 66 18.68 18.79 -2.38
N LEU A 67 19.88 18.42 -1.93
CA LEU A 67 20.13 17.11 -1.29
C LEU A 67 19.28 16.87 -0.05
N ARG A 68 18.89 17.93 0.67
CA ARG A 68 18.04 17.84 1.89
C ARG A 68 16.64 17.27 1.62
N HIS A 69 16.18 17.30 0.37
CA HIS A 69 14.86 16.79 -0.03
C HIS A 69 14.91 15.33 -0.51
N LEU A 70 16.10 14.70 -0.50
CA LEU A 70 16.25 13.27 -0.78
C LEU A 70 16.49 12.52 0.53
N SER A 71 15.80 11.40 0.69
CA SER A 71 15.89 10.56 1.88
C SER A 71 17.26 9.92 2.06
N GLY A 72 17.64 9.69 3.32
CA GLY A 72 18.90 9.04 3.72
C GLY A 72 19.97 10.02 4.19
N SER A 73 21.21 9.54 4.28
CA SER A 73 22.37 10.40 4.61
C SER A 73 22.73 11.29 3.43
N GLU A 74 23.44 12.40 3.69
CA GLU A 74 23.91 13.32 2.64
C GLU A 74 24.67 12.62 1.51
N LYS A 75 25.57 11.68 1.86
CA LYS A 75 26.29 10.86 0.88
C LYS A 75 25.33 9.99 0.04
N SER A 76 24.30 9.44 0.66
CA SER A 76 23.30 8.63 -0.04
C SER A 76 22.43 9.49 -0.96
N ALA A 77 21.97 10.64 -0.48
CA ALA A 77 21.24 11.62 -1.27
C ALA A 77 22.06 12.10 -2.48
N TYR A 78 23.35 12.35 -2.28
CA TYR A 78 24.28 12.71 -3.36
C TYR A 78 24.38 11.61 -4.43
N LEU A 79 24.54 10.34 -4.04
CA LEU A 79 24.58 9.22 -4.98
C LEU A 79 23.25 9.02 -5.73
N LYS A 80 22.12 9.27 -5.07
CA LYS A 80 20.79 9.27 -5.71
C LYS A 80 20.69 10.37 -6.76
N LYS A 81 21.13 11.59 -6.42
CA LYS A 81 21.15 12.73 -7.35
C LYS A 81 22.02 12.49 -8.59
N LEU A 82 23.10 11.73 -8.46
CA LEU A 82 23.96 11.32 -9.58
C LEU A 82 23.44 10.11 -10.37
N GLY A 83 22.31 9.50 -9.98
CA GLY A 83 21.77 8.30 -10.62
C GLY A 83 22.53 7.01 -10.29
N HIS A 84 23.47 7.04 -9.34
CA HIS A 84 24.22 5.85 -8.90
C HIS A 84 23.47 5.00 -7.85
N ARG A 85 22.39 5.54 -7.29
CA ARG A 85 21.52 4.84 -6.33
C ARG A 85 20.06 5.06 -6.73
N PRO A 86 19.20 4.03 -6.68
CA PRO A 86 17.78 4.20 -6.97
C PRO A 86 17.10 5.12 -5.96
N LEU A 87 16.11 5.85 -6.44
CA LEU A 87 15.21 6.64 -5.61
C LEU A 87 14.24 5.73 -4.86
N THR A 88 13.84 6.17 -3.66
CA THR A 88 12.74 5.55 -2.92
C THR A 88 11.41 6.15 -3.36
N ASN A 89 10.30 5.47 -3.06
CA ASN A 89 8.96 6.02 -3.31
C ASN A 89 8.74 7.37 -2.58
N GLU A 90 9.38 7.56 -1.42
CA GLU A 90 9.37 8.82 -0.68
C GLU A 90 10.11 9.94 -1.43
N ASP A 91 11.25 9.62 -2.05
CA ASP A 91 11.98 10.58 -2.89
C ASP A 91 11.15 10.99 -4.10
N LEU A 92 10.51 10.01 -4.78
CA LEU A 92 9.64 10.27 -5.92
C LEU A 92 8.45 11.16 -5.53
N ALA A 93 7.79 10.84 -4.41
CA ALA A 93 6.70 11.66 -3.90
C ALA A 93 7.17 13.09 -3.58
N THR A 94 8.34 13.25 -2.96
CA THR A 94 8.92 14.55 -2.64
C THR A 94 9.22 15.37 -3.89
N LEU A 95 9.80 14.74 -4.92
CA LEU A 95 10.10 15.40 -6.19
C LEU A 95 8.82 15.88 -6.89
N VAL A 96 7.77 15.07 -6.90
CA VAL A 96 6.46 15.47 -7.46
C VAL A 96 5.82 16.60 -6.66
N LEU A 97 5.93 16.58 -5.32
CA LEU A 97 5.39 17.66 -4.50
C LEU A 97 6.10 19.00 -4.77
N LEU A 98 7.41 18.97 -5.04
CA LEU A 98 8.21 20.15 -5.33
C LEU A 98 8.05 20.65 -6.76
N TYR A 99 8.10 19.76 -7.76
CA TYR A 99 8.23 20.11 -9.17
C TYR A 99 7.09 19.62 -10.07
N GLY A 100 6.26 18.70 -9.57
CA GLY A 100 5.15 18.16 -10.33
C GLY A 100 4.00 19.16 -10.49
N SER A 101 3.12 18.88 -11.44
CA SER A 101 1.88 19.62 -11.65
C SER A 101 0.85 19.32 -10.55
N ASP A 102 -0.16 20.17 -10.41
CA ASP A 102 -1.23 19.96 -9.42
C ASP A 102 -1.97 18.63 -9.65
N ALA A 103 -2.13 18.22 -10.91
CA ALA A 103 -2.70 16.91 -11.24
C ALA A 103 -1.83 15.76 -10.72
N GLN A 104 -0.50 15.85 -10.83
CA GLN A 104 0.42 14.83 -10.31
C GLN A 104 0.38 14.76 -8.77
N LYS A 105 0.28 15.92 -8.10
CA LYS A 105 0.12 15.98 -6.64
C LYS A 105 -1.20 15.38 -6.17
N GLN A 106 -2.29 15.61 -6.92
CA GLN A 106 -3.59 14.99 -6.65
C GLN A 106 -3.51 13.46 -6.77
N PHE A 107 -2.74 12.90 -7.72
CA PHE A 107 -2.55 11.46 -7.82
C PHE A 107 -1.86 10.86 -6.59
N ILE A 108 -0.85 11.54 -6.03
CA ILE A 108 -0.21 11.09 -4.78
C ILE A 108 -1.23 11.05 -3.63
N SER A 109 -1.97 12.13 -3.43
CA SER A 109 -2.97 12.20 -2.36
C SER A 109 -4.06 11.13 -2.52
N ALA A 110 -4.59 10.97 -3.75
CA ALA A 110 -5.58 9.96 -4.06
C ALA A 110 -5.06 8.53 -3.82
N PHE A 111 -3.78 8.29 -4.11
CA PHE A 111 -3.17 6.98 -3.89
C PHE A 111 -2.98 6.66 -2.40
N GLU A 112 -2.56 7.62 -1.58
CA GLU A 112 -2.46 7.40 -0.12
C GLU A 112 -3.83 7.11 0.52
N ASP A 113 -4.89 7.81 0.07
CA ASP A 113 -6.26 7.50 0.47
C ASP A 113 -6.67 6.08 0.02
N ALA A 114 -6.33 5.69 -1.21
CA ALA A 114 -6.60 4.34 -1.72
C ALA A 114 -5.90 3.23 -0.91
N LYS A 115 -4.66 3.44 -0.42
CA LYS A 115 -3.96 2.48 0.46
C LYS A 115 -4.70 2.28 1.79
N THR A 116 -5.21 3.37 2.35
CA THR A 116 -5.98 3.34 3.59
C THR A 116 -7.31 2.62 3.39
N LYS A 117 -8.03 2.96 2.31
CA LYS A 117 -9.28 2.30 1.90
C LYS A 117 -9.08 0.81 1.66
N LEU A 118 -8.02 0.40 0.98
CA LEU A 118 -7.69 -1.02 0.78
C LEU A 118 -7.50 -1.76 2.11
N THR A 119 -6.74 -1.16 3.02
CA THR A 119 -6.47 -1.76 4.34
C THR A 119 -7.78 -1.98 5.12
N ALA A 120 -8.64 -0.96 5.14
CA ALA A 120 -9.97 -1.05 5.76
C ALA A 120 -10.86 -2.11 5.08
N ARG A 121 -10.79 -2.19 3.75
CA ARG A 121 -11.53 -3.17 2.95
C ARG A 121 -11.11 -4.61 3.28
N LEU A 122 -9.81 -4.89 3.29
CA LEU A 122 -9.27 -6.22 3.59
C LEU A 122 -9.56 -6.69 5.01
N ALA A 123 -9.68 -5.77 5.98
CA ALA A 123 -10.08 -6.10 7.33
C ALA A 123 -11.48 -6.72 7.41
N LYS A 124 -12.38 -6.34 6.50
CA LYS A 124 -13.78 -6.79 6.40
C LYS A 124 -14.01 -7.88 5.35
N THR A 125 -12.96 -8.29 4.64
CA THR A 125 -13.05 -9.30 3.58
C THR A 125 -13.20 -10.71 4.15
N ALA A 126 -14.28 -11.39 3.75
CA ALA A 126 -14.43 -12.83 3.98
C ALA A 126 -13.38 -13.61 3.17
N ASN A 127 -12.89 -14.74 3.72
CA ASN A 127 -11.88 -15.57 3.05
C ASN A 127 -10.59 -14.81 2.65
N LEU A 128 -10.19 -13.80 3.44
CA LEU A 128 -8.98 -13.01 3.21
C LEU A 128 -7.74 -13.87 2.86
N GLY A 129 -7.57 -15.02 3.50
CA GLY A 129 -6.47 -15.93 3.20
C GLY A 129 -6.42 -16.43 1.76
N LEU A 130 -7.58 -16.67 1.14
CA LEU A 130 -7.67 -17.06 -0.28
C LEU A 130 -7.32 -15.87 -1.17
N VAL A 131 -7.82 -14.68 -0.85
CA VAL A 131 -7.54 -13.44 -1.59
C VAL A 131 -6.03 -13.18 -1.62
N LEU A 132 -5.39 -13.16 -0.45
CA LEU A 132 -3.95 -12.94 -0.30
C LEU A 132 -3.13 -13.99 -1.07
N LYS A 133 -3.49 -15.28 -0.94
CA LYS A 133 -2.81 -16.37 -1.63
C LYS A 133 -2.88 -16.22 -3.15
N GLN A 134 -4.04 -15.86 -3.69
CA GLN A 134 -4.22 -15.69 -5.14
C GLN A 134 -3.57 -14.42 -5.68
N ALA A 135 -3.45 -13.38 -4.86
CA ALA A 135 -2.73 -12.14 -5.19
C ALA A 135 -1.20 -12.25 -4.97
N GLY A 136 -0.70 -13.42 -4.55
CA GLY A 136 0.73 -13.62 -4.28
C GLY A 136 1.27 -12.89 -3.03
N VAL A 137 0.38 -12.37 -2.17
CA VAL A 137 0.78 -11.65 -0.94
C VAL A 137 0.78 -12.63 0.23
N ASN A 138 1.92 -12.78 0.89
CA ASN A 138 2.00 -13.62 2.08
C ASN A 138 1.42 -12.89 3.32
N TYR A 139 1.05 -13.66 4.35
CA TYR A 139 0.44 -13.13 5.57
C TYR A 139 1.32 -12.13 6.33
N ASN A 140 2.64 -12.36 6.39
CA ASN A 140 3.55 -11.46 7.10
C ASN A 140 3.61 -10.09 6.42
N THR A 141 3.66 -10.07 5.09
CA THR A 141 3.55 -8.85 4.30
C THR A 141 2.24 -8.15 4.61
N TYR A 142 1.11 -8.85 4.53
CA TYR A 142 -0.20 -8.27 4.83
C TYR A 142 -0.24 -7.61 6.22
N TYR A 143 0.13 -8.32 7.30
CA TYR A 143 0.09 -7.74 8.65
C TYR A 143 1.03 -6.55 8.81
N ASN A 144 2.19 -6.56 8.15
CA ASN A 144 3.08 -5.41 8.12
C ASN A 144 2.43 -4.21 7.41
N ARG A 145 1.76 -4.43 6.27
CA ARG A 145 1.03 -3.38 5.54
C ARG A 145 -0.19 -2.87 6.30
N VAL A 146 -0.88 -3.71 7.06
CA VAL A 146 -1.99 -3.27 7.91
C VAL A 146 -1.50 -2.28 8.98
N GLY A 147 -0.34 -2.55 9.59
CA GLY A 147 0.27 -1.63 10.55
C GLY A 147 0.90 -0.39 9.93
N LYS A 148 1.25 -0.46 8.63
CA LYS A 148 1.88 0.63 7.86
C LYS A 148 1.31 0.68 6.44
N PRO A 149 0.11 1.28 6.24
CA PRO A 149 -0.58 1.30 4.94
C PRO A 149 0.25 1.92 3.82
N ASP A 150 1.08 2.92 4.13
CA ASP A 150 1.94 3.63 3.16
C ASP A 150 2.87 2.69 2.38
N LEU A 151 3.15 1.52 2.95
CA LEU A 151 4.00 0.53 2.35
C LEU A 151 3.33 -0.28 1.23
N TRP A 152 2.01 -0.19 1.04
CA TRP A 152 1.32 -0.83 -0.07
C TRP A 152 1.88 -0.35 -1.41
N LYS A 153 2.20 -1.31 -2.29
CA LYS A 153 2.67 -1.01 -3.65
C LYS A 153 1.51 -1.04 -4.64
N PRO A 154 1.50 -0.20 -5.68
CA PRO A 154 0.42 -0.16 -6.67
C PRO A 154 0.09 -1.53 -7.25
N ASN A 155 1.10 -2.29 -7.69
CA ASN A 155 0.91 -3.62 -8.26
C ASN A 155 0.31 -4.63 -7.26
N GLU A 156 0.72 -4.58 -5.98
CA GLU A 156 0.13 -5.44 -4.94
C GLU A 156 -1.36 -5.10 -4.76
N MET A 157 -1.71 -3.82 -4.77
CA MET A 157 -3.10 -3.37 -4.67
C MET A 157 -3.94 -3.81 -5.88
N ILE A 158 -3.41 -3.66 -7.10
CA ILE A 158 -4.07 -4.08 -8.35
C ILE A 158 -4.39 -5.57 -8.32
N GLU A 159 -3.43 -6.41 -7.94
CA GLU A 159 -3.64 -7.86 -7.86
C GLU A 159 -4.71 -8.23 -6.82
N ILE A 160 -4.63 -7.64 -5.62
CA ILE A 160 -5.62 -7.88 -4.57
C ILE A 160 -7.03 -7.49 -5.02
N MET A 161 -7.19 -6.29 -5.58
CA MET A 161 -8.50 -5.81 -6.04
C MET A 161 -9.04 -6.63 -7.22
N THR A 162 -8.16 -7.10 -8.11
CA THR A 162 -8.53 -8.00 -9.20
C THR A 162 -9.05 -9.33 -8.67
N VAL A 163 -8.41 -9.88 -7.65
CA VAL A 163 -8.87 -11.10 -6.98
C VAL A 163 -10.21 -10.90 -6.28
N LEU A 164 -10.38 -9.80 -5.52
CA LEU A 164 -11.66 -9.46 -4.87
C LEU A 164 -12.79 -9.37 -5.89
N LYS A 165 -12.57 -8.63 -6.99
CA LYS A 165 -13.53 -8.51 -8.09
C LYS A 165 -13.88 -9.87 -8.71
N ARG A 166 -12.88 -10.72 -8.97
CA ARG A 166 -13.09 -12.05 -9.56
C ARG A 166 -13.90 -12.95 -8.63
N LEU A 167 -13.59 -12.92 -7.34
CA LEU A 167 -14.25 -13.77 -6.35
C LEU A 167 -15.60 -13.20 -5.89
N LYS A 168 -15.92 -11.95 -6.25
CA LYS A 168 -17.10 -11.21 -5.77
C LYS A 168 -17.16 -11.25 -4.24
N LEU A 169 -16.04 -10.86 -3.60
CA LEU A 169 -15.81 -10.82 -2.15
C LEU A 169 -15.42 -9.43 -1.70
#